data_AF-A0A7C1SK46-F1
#
_entry.id   AF-A0A7C1SK46-F1
#
_cell.length_a   1.000
_cell.length_b   1.000
_cell.length_c   1.000
_cell.angle_alpha   90.00
_cell.angle_beta   90.00
_cell.angle_gamma   90.00
#
_symmetry.space_group_name_H-M   'P 1'
#
loop_
_entity.id
_entity.type
_entity.pdbx_description
1 polymer ?
#
loop_
_entity_poly.entity_id
_entity_poly.type
_entity_poly.pdbx_seq_one_letter_code
_entity_poly.pdbx_strand_id
1 'polypeptide(L)' 'LKPLRVRVVTVGPNDSVGTLSARMMGTDRKLELFRLINALGPTSTVAPGTRVKIISE' A
#
# COMPACT_ATOMS: atom_id res chain seq x y z
N LEU A 1 19.89 12.10 0.30
CA LEU A 1 18.66 11.32 0.05
C LEU A 1 17.48 12.11 0.62
N LYS A 2 16.36 12.25 -0.10
CA LYS A 2 15.13 12.80 0.51
C LYS A 2 14.47 11.70 1.37
N PRO A 3 13.87 12.03 2.53
CA PRO A 3 13.23 11.03 3.36
C PRO A 3 11.95 10.51 2.69
N LEU A 4 11.68 9.22 2.85
CA LEU A 4 10.40 8.61 2.48
C LEU A 4 9.30 9.07 3.44
N ARG A 5 8.06 9.12 2.93
CA ARG A 5 6.86 9.58 3.64
C ARG A 5 5.75 8.55 3.54
N VAL A 6 4.86 8.57 4.54
CA VAL A 6 3.57 7.90 4.43
C VAL A 6 2.66 8.77 3.57
N ARG A 7 2.13 8.21 2.48
CA ARG A 7 1.08 8.83 1.67
C ARG A 7 -0.20 8.04 1.78
N VAL A 8 -1.32 8.74 1.75
CA VAL A 8 -2.65 8.14 1.66
C VAL A 8 -3.10 8.22 0.20
N VAL A 9 -3.45 7.08 -0.38
CA VAL A 9 -3.95 6.97 -1.76
C VAL A 9 -5.34 6.38 -1.76
N THR A 10 -6.17 6.82 -2.70
CA THR A 10 -7.49 6.24 -2.94
C THR A 10 -7.35 5.05 -3.89
N VAL A 11 -7.96 3.92 -3.53
CA VAL A 11 -7.95 2.69 -4.32
C VAL A 11 -8.79 2.90 -5.58
N GLY A 12 -8.20 2.67 -6.75
CA GLY A 12 -8.89 2.72 -8.04
C GLY A 12 -9.60 1.40 -8.39
N PRO A 13 -10.41 1.38 -9.47
CA PRO A 13 -11.16 0.19 -9.90
C PRO A 13 -10.27 -0.98 -10.36
N ASN A 14 -9.04 -0.69 -10.80
CA ASN A 14 -8.07 -1.69 -11.25
C ASN A 14 -6.95 -1.94 -10.22
N ASP A 15 -7.06 -1.36 -9.03
CA ASP A 15 -6.08 -1.57 -7.98
C ASP A 15 -6.32 -2.88 -7.24
N SER A 16 -5.23 -3.52 -6.81
CA SER A 16 -5.24 -4.66 -5.91
C SER A 16 -4.18 -4.44 -4.83
N VAL A 17 -4.21 -5.28 -3.79
CA VAL A 17 -3.15 -5.30 -2.78
C VAL A 17 -1.76 -5.45 -3.43
N GLY A 18 -1.66 -6.27 -4.49
CA GLY A 18 -0.43 -6.45 -5.25
C GLY A 18 0.04 -5.18 -5.95
N THR A 19 -0.83 -4.53 -6.74
CA THR A 19 -0.46 -3.33 -7.49
C THR A 19 -0.15 -2.13 -6.58
N LEU A 20 -0.87 -2.00 -5.47
CA LEU A 20 -0.64 -0.94 -4.49
C LEU A 20 0.64 -1.16 -3.69
N SER A 21 0.91 -2.38 -3.25
CA SER A 21 2.16 -2.70 -2.53
C SER A 21 3.39 -2.51 -3.40
N ALA A 22 3.31 -2.79 -4.72
CA ALA A 22 4.42 -2.59 -5.65
C ALA A 22 4.92 -1.12 -5.69
N ARG A 23 4.05 -0.15 -5.39
CA ARG A 23 4.36 1.29 -5.32
C ARG A 23 5.17 1.67 -4.07
N MET A 24 5.30 0.78 -3.09
CA MET A 24 6.06 1.06 -1.88
C MET A 24 7.55 1.12 -2.14
N MET A 25 8.23 1.97 -1.36
CA MET A 25 9.69 2.16 -1.38
C MET A 25 10.31 1.81 -0.02
N GLY A 26 11.61 1.56 -0.01
CA GLY A 26 12.39 1.38 1.23
C GLY A 26 12.31 -0.02 1.85
N THR A 27 11.71 -1.00 1.17
CA THR A 27 11.71 -2.40 1.60
C THR A 27 11.55 -3.35 0.42
N ASP A 28 12.12 -4.55 0.54
CA ASP A 28 11.89 -5.67 -0.37
C ASP A 28 10.59 -6.42 -0.04
N ARG A 29 10.14 -6.36 1.23
CA ARG A 29 8.92 -7.03 1.72
C ARG A 29 7.67 -6.16 1.58
N LYS A 30 7.48 -5.59 0.39
CA LYS A 30 6.44 -4.58 0.15
C LYS A 30 5.02 -5.06 0.46
N LEU A 31 4.69 -6.29 0.06
CA LEU A 31 3.36 -6.87 0.29
C LEU A 31 3.04 -7.05 1.78
N GLU A 32 4.00 -7.57 2.54
CA GLU A 32 3.88 -7.75 3.99
C GLU A 32 3.73 -6.40 4.70
N LEU A 33 4.59 -5.44 4.36
CA LEU A 33 4.53 -4.10 4.97
C LEU A 33 3.22 -3.38 4.62
N PHE A 34 2.78 -3.45 3.36
CA PHE A 34 1.51 -2.86 2.92
C PHE A 34 0.34 -3.39 3.75
N ARG A 35 0.29 -4.71 3.95
CA ARG A 35 -0.76 -5.34 4.76
C ARG A 35 -0.70 -4.86 6.20
N LEU A 36 0.49 -4.87 6.81
CA LEU A 36 0.70 -4.44 8.19
C LEU A 36 0.20 -3.02 8.44
N ILE A 37 0.63 -2.04 7.64
CA ILE A 37 0.31 -0.62 7.89
C ILE A 37 -1.14 -0.26 7.59
N ASN A 38 -1.84 -1.10 6.80
CA ASN A 38 -3.25 -0.96 6.47
C ASN A 38 -4.16 -1.89 7.28
N ALA A 39 -3.63 -2.60 8.28
CA ALA A 39 -4.36 -3.57 9.09
C ALA A 39 -5.11 -4.63 8.24
N LEU A 40 -4.49 -5.10 7.17
CA LEU A 40 -5.04 -6.12 6.27
C LEU A 40 -4.52 -7.50 6.63
N GLY A 41 -5.42 -8.48 6.69
CA GLY A 41 -5.06 -9.88 6.83
C GLY A 41 -4.53 -10.51 5.53
N PRO A 42 -4.09 -11.78 5.57
CA PRO A 42 -3.56 -12.49 4.41
C PRO A 42 -4.52 -12.58 3.22
N THR A 43 -5.82 -12.68 3.51
CA THR A 43 -6.90 -12.82 2.53
C THR A 43 -7.71 -11.53 2.31
N SER A 44 -7.36 -10.44 3.00
CA SER A 44 -8.07 -9.17 2.87
C SER A 44 -7.89 -8.59 1.46
N THR A 45 -8.99 -8.07 0.92
CA THR A 45 -9.01 -7.31 -0.33
C THR A 45 -9.17 -5.81 -0.03
N VAL A 46 -8.97 -4.99 -1.06
CA VAL A 46 -9.23 -3.55 -1.00
C VAL A 46 -10.38 -3.22 -1.94
N ALA A 47 -11.28 -2.34 -1.51
CA ALA A 47 -12.39 -1.90 -2.33
C ALA A 47 -12.08 -0.55 -3.00
N PRO A 48 -12.50 -0.32 -4.25
CA PRO A 48 -12.39 0.99 -4.89
C PRO A 48 -13.02 2.11 -4.03
N GLY A 49 -12.39 3.29 -4.01
CA GLY A 49 -12.81 4.42 -3.19
C GLY A 49 -12.31 4.38 -1.74
N THR A 50 -11.80 3.25 -1.25
CA THR A 50 -11.17 3.19 0.08
C THR A 50 -9.81 3.91 0.08
N ARG A 51 -9.38 4.36 1.25
CA ARG A 51 -8.08 5.02 1.44
C ARG A 51 -7.10 4.07 2.11
N VAL A 52 -5.92 3.94 1.53
CA VAL A 52 -4.82 3.10 2.05
C VAL A 52 -3.53 3.90 2.16
N LYS A 53 -2.64 3.46 3.05
CA LYS A 53 -1.31 4.02 3.28
C LYS A 53 -0.28 3.30 2.40
N ILE A 54 0.64 4.07 1.83
CA ILE A 54 1.86 3.57 1.16
C ILE A 54 3.08 4.38 1.63
N ILE A 55 4.27 3.82 1.50
CA ILE A 55 5.53 4.54 1.73
C ILE A 55 6.13 4.94 0.38
N SER A 56 6.30 6.23 0.15
CA SER A 56 6.87 6.79 -1.10
C SER A 56 7.57 8.12 -0.80
N GLU A 57 8.25 8.72 -1.78
CA GLU A 57 8.85 10.07 -1.64
C GLU A 57 7.82 11.21 -1.49
#